data_AF-S8DWA6-F1
#
_entry.id   AF-S8DWA6-F1
#
_cell.length_a   1.000
_cell.length_b   1.000
_cell.length_c   1.000
_cell.angle_alpha   90.00
_cell.angle_beta   90.00
_cell.angle_gamma   90.00
#
_symmetry.space_group_name_H-M   'P 1'
#
loop_
_entity.id
_entity.type
_entity.pdbx_description
1 polymer ?
#
loop_
_entity_poly.entity_id
_entity_poly.type
_entity_poly.pdbx_seq_one_letter_code
_entity_poly.pdbx_strand_id
1 'polypeptide(L)'
;MHRFREGGIDILCATEAAGMVCLDISDIRRVIQFQVPKSLSQWLQRYGRAGRDGQPAVAIMLVQPSVFKVVKARVKKEAAT
;
A
#
# COMPACT_ATOMS: atom_id res chain seq x y z
N MET A 1 -0.40 -18.72 2.49
CA MET A 1 0.27 -17.95 3.56
C MET A 1 1.46 -18.68 4.17
N HIS A 2 1.34 -19.93 4.62
CA HIS A 2 2.45 -20.72 5.17
C HIS A 2 3.72 -20.71 4.30
N ARG A 3 3.58 -21.07 3.02
CA ARG A 3 4.69 -21.06 2.04
C ARG A 3 5.34 -19.69 1.83
N PHE A 4 4.63 -18.58 2.06
CA PHE A 4 5.21 -17.23 1.97
C PHE A 4 6.02 -16.91 3.23
N ARG A 5 5.53 -17.29 4.41
CA ARG A 5 6.26 -17.14 5.68
C ARG A 5 7.52 -18.00 5.76
N GLU A 6 7.50 -19.17 5.13
CA GLU A 6 8.66 -20.07 5.05
C GLU A 6 9.65 -19.67 3.95
N GLY A 7 9.39 -18.59 3.21
CA GLY A 7 10.27 -18.14 2.11
C GLY A 7 10.18 -18.97 0.83
N GLY A 8 9.23 -19.90 0.73
CA GLY A 8 8.97 -20.68 -0.50
C GLY A 8 8.20 -19.92 -1.58
N ILE A 9 7.78 -18.68 -1.31
CA ILE A 9 7.13 -17.76 -2.25
C ILE A 9 7.69 -16.36 -1.99
N ASP A 10 8.21 -15.70 -3.02
CA ASP A 10 8.81 -14.35 -2.89
C ASP A 10 7.78 -13.21 -2.98
N ILE A 11 6.65 -13.45 -3.63
CA ILE A 11 5.65 -12.42 -3.94
C ILE A 11 4.25 -12.89 -3.53
N LEU A 12 3.60 -12.09 -2.70
CA LEU A 12 2.21 -12.27 -2.30
C LEU A 12 1.34 -11.15 -2.89
N CYS A 13 0.35 -11.53 -3.70
CA CYS A 13 -0.66 -10.61 -4.20
C CYS A 13 -1.93 -10.72 -3.35
N ALA A 14 -2.44 -9.59 -2.87
CA ALA A 14 -3.66 -9.53 -2.06
C ALA A 14 -4.56 -8.38 -2.49
N THR A 15 -5.87 -8.58 -2.41
CA THR A 15 -6.86 -7.50 -2.57
C THR A 15 -7.08 -6.78 -1.25
N GLU A 16 -7.79 -5.66 -1.31
CA GLU A 16 -8.09 -4.82 -0.15
C GLU A 16 -8.77 -5.58 1.02
N ALA A 17 -9.68 -6.51 0.70
CA ALA A 17 -10.33 -7.35 1.70
C ALA A 17 -9.39 -8.42 2.30
N ALA A 18 -8.37 -8.84 1.54
CA ALA A 18 -7.37 -9.81 1.99
C ALA A 18 -6.14 -9.18 2.64
N GLY A 19 -5.91 -7.88 2.47
CA GLY A 19 -4.75 -7.15 3.00
C GLY A 19 -4.67 -7.12 4.54
N MET A 20 -5.82 -7.25 5.23
CA MET A 20 -5.86 -7.38 6.69
C MET A 20 -5.18 -8.66 7.21
N VAL A 21 -5.09 -9.71 6.38
CA VAL A 21 -4.49 -11.00 6.74
C VAL A 21 -2.96 -10.92 6.86
N CYS A 22 -2.33 -9.81 6.43
CA CYS A 22 -0.89 -9.59 6.52
C CYS A 22 -0.40 -9.15 7.92
N LEU A 23 -1.18 -9.39 8.99
CA LEU A 23 -0.84 -8.87 10.32
C LEU A 23 0.44 -9.46 10.92
N ASP A 24 0.81 -10.66 10.48
CA ASP A 24 1.74 -11.55 11.17
C ASP A 24 2.80 -12.07 10.18
N ILE A 25 3.41 -11.14 9.43
CA ILE A 25 4.56 -11.39 8.56
C ILE A 25 5.58 -10.30 8.89
N SER A 26 6.72 -10.71 9.44
CA SER A 26 7.68 -9.81 10.10
C SER A 26 8.80 -9.31 9.19
N ASP A 27 8.89 -9.84 7.97
CA ASP A 27 10.03 -9.74 7.06
C ASP A 27 9.69 -9.15 5.69
N ILE A 28 8.60 -8.37 5.59
CA ILE A 28 8.22 -7.74 4.32
C ILE A 28 9.19 -6.60 3.98
N ARG A 29 9.97 -6.79 2.90
CA ARG A 29 10.90 -5.79 2.37
C ARG A 29 10.25 -4.76 1.46
N ARG A 30 9.21 -5.16 0.73
CA ARG A 30 8.57 -4.32 -0.28
C ARG A 30 7.06 -4.45 -0.21
N VAL A 31 6.38 -3.31 -0.13
CA VAL A 31 4.92 -3.21 -0.23
C VAL A 31 4.60 -2.40 -1.48
N ILE A 32 3.83 -2.99 -2.39
CA ILE A 32 3.42 -2.35 -3.64
C ILE A 32 1.90 -2.16 -3.60
N GLN A 33 1.46 -0.90 -3.58
CA GLN A 33 0.05 -0.55 -3.68
C GLN A 33 -0.29 -0.20 -5.12
N PHE A 34 -1.26 -0.92 -5.68
CA PHE A 34 -1.89 -0.54 -6.94
C PHE A 34 -3.04 0.43 -6.67
N GLN A 35 -3.11 1.47 -7.50
CA GLN A 35 -4.12 2.54 -7.41
C GLN A 35 -4.04 3.38 -6.13
N VAL A 36 -4.74 4.51 -6.14
CA VAL A 36 -4.81 5.38 -4.96
C VAL A 36 -5.76 4.76 -3.94
N PRO A 37 -5.33 4.57 -2.69
CA PRO A 37 -6.21 4.09 -1.63
C PRO A 37 -7.32 5.09 -1.32
N LYS A 38 -8.43 4.62 -0.75
CA LYS A 38 -9.58 5.49 -0.45
C LYS A 38 -9.26 6.56 0.60
N SER A 39 -8.26 6.32 1.44
CA SER A 39 -7.80 7.27 2.44
C SER A 39 -6.30 7.13 2.71
N LEU A 40 -5.70 8.19 3.24
CA LEU A 40 -4.32 8.16 3.71
C LEU A 40 -4.15 7.14 4.85
N SER A 41 -5.11 7.04 5.77
CA SER A 41 -5.04 6.08 6.88
C SER A 41 -4.96 4.63 6.40
N GLN A 42 -5.67 4.29 5.31
CA GLN A 42 -5.56 2.98 4.68
C GLN A 42 -4.16 2.73 4.11
N TRP A 43 -3.57 3.75 3.47
CA TRP A 43 -2.18 3.67 3.03
C TRP A 43 -1.24 3.45 4.21
N LEU A 44 -1.45 4.21 5.29
CA LEU A 44 -0.64 4.17 6.51
C LEU A 44 -0.62 2.76 7.13
N GLN A 45 -1.77 2.11 7.21
CA GLN A 45 -1.87 0.75 7.75
C GLN A 45 -1.17 -0.30 6.87
N ARG A 46 -1.08 -0.07 5.55
CA ARG A 46 -0.45 -1.01 4.60
C ARG A 46 1.06 -0.85 4.53
N TYR A 47 1.58 0.37 4.41
CA TYR A 47 3.03 0.57 4.40
C TYR A 47 3.65 0.13 5.74
N GLY A 48 2.93 0.28 6.86
CA GLY A 48 3.38 -0.15 8.20
C GLY A 48 3.52 -1.66 8.38
N ARG A 49 3.31 -2.45 7.32
CA ARG A 49 3.66 -3.88 7.27
C ARG A 49 5.12 -4.11 6.86
N ALA A 50 5.72 -3.15 6.17
CA ALA A 50 7.12 -3.24 5.74
C ALA A 50 8.08 -2.87 6.88
N GLY A 51 9.25 -3.51 6.94
CA GLY A 51 10.35 -3.07 7.80
C GLY A 51 10.12 -3.18 9.31
N ARG A 52 9.29 -4.14 9.76
CA ARG A 52 8.99 -4.35 11.18
C ARG A 52 10.16 -4.89 12.01
N ASP A 53 11.14 -5.45 11.32
CA ASP A 53 12.44 -5.89 11.85
C ASP A 53 13.47 -4.75 11.97
N GLY A 54 13.08 -3.52 11.67
CA GLY A 54 13.95 -2.35 11.72
C GLY A 54 14.93 -2.22 10.55
N GLN A 55 14.89 -3.15 9.59
CA GLN A 55 15.70 -3.08 8.38
C GLN A 55 15.06 -2.18 7.32
N PRO A 56 15.86 -1.61 6.39
CA PRO A 56 15.33 -0.81 5.31
C PRO A 56 14.26 -1.55 4.52
N ALA A 57 13.14 -0.86 4.29
CA ALA A 57 12.03 -1.37 3.52
C ALA A 57 11.45 -0.27 2.62
N VAL A 58 10.84 -0.66 1.51
CA VAL A 58 10.34 0.28 0.50
C VAL A 58 8.84 0.09 0.31
N ALA A 59 8.12 1.20 0.38
CA ALA A 59 6.71 1.28 0.03
C ALA A 59 6.56 2.02 -1.30
N ILE A 60 5.96 1.34 -2.29
CA ILE A 60 5.79 1.85 -3.65
C ILE A 60 4.29 1.98 -3.92
N MET A 61 3.87 3.13 -4.43
CA MET A 61 2.49 3.34 -4.89
C MET A 61 2.50 3.53 -6.40
N LEU A 62 1.81 2.64 -7.11
CA LEU A 62 1.66 2.70 -8.55
C LEU A 62 0.31 3.33 -8.90
N VAL A 63 0.38 4.53 -9.45
CA VAL A 63 -0.78 5.34 -9.82
C VAL A 63 -0.73 5.75 -11.28
N GLN A 64 -1.89 5.84 -11.91
CA GLN A 64 -1.97 6.37 -13.26
C GLN A 64 -1.77 7.91 -13.23
N PRO A 65 -1.10 8.51 -14.24
CA PRO A 65 -0.95 9.96 -14.32
C PRO A 65 -2.27 10.75 -14.32
N SER A 66 -3.37 10.12 -14.76
CA SER A 66 -4.72 10.68 -14.76
C SER A 66 -5.23 11.07 -13.37
N VAL A 67 -4.77 10.39 -12.32
CA VAL A 67 -5.13 10.67 -10.91
C VAL A 67 -4.83 12.13 -10.56
N PHE A 68 -3.68 12.65 -10.99
CA PHE A 68 -3.28 14.03 -10.66
C PHE A 68 -4.16 15.09 -11.34
N LYS A 69 -4.89 14.74 -12.42
CA LYS A 69 -5.84 15.64 -13.07
C LYS A 69 -7.12 15.79 -12.24
N VAL A 70 -7.60 14.70 -11.64
CA VAL A 70 -8.81 14.69 -10.80
C VAL A 70 -8.61 15.54 -9.55
N VAL A 71 -7.45 15.46 -8.90
CA VAL A 71 -7.15 16.23 -7.68
C VAL A 71 -7.19 17.73 -7.96
N LYS A 72 -6.59 18.19 -9.07
CA LYS A 72 -6.61 19.63 -9.44
C LYS A 72 -8.02 20.17 -9.65
N ALA A 73 -8.93 19.37 -10.21
CA ALA A 73 -10.32 19.76 -10.41
C ALA A 73 -11.09 19.88 -9.08
N ARG A 74 -10.82 19.00 -8.11
CA ARG A 74 -11.47 19.04 -6.78
C ARG A 74 -10.96 20.21 -5.93
N VAL A 75 -9.65 20.42 -5.89
CA VAL A 75 -9.03 21.54 -5.15
C VAL A 75 -9.52 22.89 -5.67
N LYS A 76 -9.66 23.05 -6.99
CA LYS A 76 -10.24 24.28 -7.58
C LYS A 76 -11.71 24.51 -7.19
N LYS A 77 -12.46 23.44 -6.94
CA LYS A 77 -13.88 23.53 -6.58
C LYS A 77 -14.06 23.92 -5.11
N GLU A 78 -13.20 23.40 -4.22
CA GLU A 78 -13.17 23.78 -2.80
C GLU A 78 -12.62 25.19 -2.57
N ALA A 79 -11.69 25.67 -3.40
CA ALA A 79 -11.17 27.04 -3.30
C ALA A 79 -12.12 28.12 -3.87
N ALA A 80 -13.22 27.72 -4.50
CA ALA A 80 -14.23 28.60 -5.10
C ALA A 80 -15.53 28.68 -4.28
N THR A 81 -15.53 28.15 -3.05
CA THR A 81 -16.59 28.23 -2.05
C THR A 81 -16.03 28.91 -0.80
#